data_AF-A0A2V9LHH4-F1
#
_entry.id   AF-A0A2V9LHH4-F1
#
_cell.length_a   1.000
_cell.length_b   1.000
_cell.length_c   1.000
_cell.angle_alpha   90.00
_cell.angle_beta   90.00
_cell.angle_gamma   90.00
#
_symmetry.space_group_name_H-M   'P 1'
#
loop_
_entity.id
_entity.type
_entity.pdbx_description
1 polymer ?
#
loop_
_entity_poly.entity_id
_entity_poly.type
_entity_poly.pdbx_seq_one_letter_code
_entity_poly.pdbx_strand_id
1 'polypeptide(L)' 'MKKLARITSKGQVTVPHEIRRALGVGAGDKLLFEKDGSEVRVRPVRTKSPFEKYRGIGSPGIARGRKGVVRWVRELRGR' A
#
# COMPACT_ATOMS: atom_id res chain seq x y z
N MET A 1 3.72 3.24 19.82
CA MET A 1 2.57 4.17 19.87
C MET A 1 1.35 3.40 20.35
N LYS A 2 0.60 3.89 21.34
CA LYS A 2 -0.62 3.23 21.85
C LYS A 2 -1.81 4.15 21.60
N LYS A 3 -2.90 3.64 21.04
CA LYS A 3 -4.15 4.40 20.83
C LYS A 3 -5.33 3.51 21.24
N LEU A 4 -6.30 4.10 21.92
CA LEU A 4 -7.55 3.46 22.27
C LEU A 4 -8.57 3.72 21.16
N ALA A 5 -9.39 2.72 20.87
CA ALA A 5 -10.52 2.84 19.98
C ALA A 5 -11.74 2.21 20.66
N ARG A 6 -12.90 2.86 20.52
CA ARG A 6 -14.16 2.36 21.05
C ARG A 6 -14.83 1.44 20.01
N ILE A 7 -15.42 0.35 20.49
CA ILE A 7 -16.32 -0.49 19.71
C ILE A 7 -17.66 0.25 19.61
N THR A 8 -18.15 0.43 18.38
CA THR A 8 -19.47 1.02 18.13
C THR A 8 -20.58 0.05 18.55
N SER A 9 -21.83 0.53 18.66
CA SER A 9 -22.98 -0.33 18.95
C SER A 9 -23.18 -1.46 17.94
N LYS A 10 -22.67 -1.29 16.71
CA LYS A 10 -22.70 -2.30 15.64
C LYS A 10 -21.51 -3.27 15.67
N GLY A 11 -20.67 -3.23 16.70
CA GLY A 11 -19.50 -4.11 16.82
C GLY A 11 -18.30 -3.70 15.95
N GLN A 12 -18.31 -2.52 15.33
CA GLN A 12 -17.18 -2.04 14.52
C GLN A 12 -16.15 -1.30 15.37
N VAL A 13 -14.87 -1.48 15.07
CA VAL A 13 -13.76 -0.69 15.62
C VAL A 13 -13.25 0.28 14.56
N THR A 14 -13.15 1.56 14.91
CA THR A 14 -12.54 2.55 14.03
C THR A 14 -11.02 2.54 14.19
N VAL A 15 -10.29 2.37 13.10
CA VAL A 15 -8.82 2.49 13.11
C VAL A 15 -8.43 3.98 13.11
N PRO A 16 -7.77 4.51 14.17
CA PRO A 16 -7.42 5.92 14.23
C PRO A 16 -6.47 6.36 13.09
N HIS A 17 -6.53 7.63 12.71
CA HIS A 17 -5.82 8.16 11.53
C HIS A 17 -4.32 7.84 11.54
N GLU A 18 -3.64 8.01 12.67
CA GLU A 18 -2.21 7.73 12.79
C GLU A 18 -1.88 6.24 12.56
N ILE A 19 -2.74 5.33 13.04
CA ILE A 19 -2.58 3.89 12.84
C ILE A 19 -2.84 3.52 11.38
N ARG A 20 -3.84 4.13 10.73
CA ARG A 20 -4.07 3.92 9.28
C ARG A 20 -2.86 4.32 8.44
N ARG A 21 -2.25 5.47 8.75
CA ARG A 21 -1.01 5.92 8.09
C ARG A 21 0.15 4.96 8.32
N ALA A 22 0.33 4.49 9.56
CA ALA A 22 1.38 3.53 9.88
C ALA A 22 1.20 2.18 9.16
N LEU A 23 -0.04 1.70 9.03
CA LEU A 23 -0.36 0.47 8.29
C LEU A 23 -0.37 0.68 6.76
N GLY A 24 -0.43 1.93 6.31
CA GLY A 24 -0.54 2.30 4.89
C GLY A 24 -1.87 1.87 4.27
N VAL A 25 -2.97 1.97 5.02
CA VAL A 25 -4.32 1.56 4.57
C VAL A 25 -5.27 2.74 4.41
N GLY A 26 -6.14 2.63 3.42
CA GLY A 26 -7.22 3.56 3.09
C GLY A 26 -8.61 2.91 3.10
N ALA A 27 -9.59 3.65 2.57
CA ALA A 27 -10.93 3.12 2.38
C ALA A 27 -10.91 2.01 1.29
N GLY A 28 -11.60 0.90 1.55
CA GLY A 28 -11.63 -0.26 0.65
C GLY A 28 -10.53 -1.29 0.89
N ASP A 29 -9.49 -0.94 1.64
CA ASP A 29 -8.44 -1.89 2.01
C ASP A 29 -8.93 -2.89 3.06
N LYS A 30 -8.41 -4.12 2.97
CA LYS A 30 -8.74 -5.20 3.90
C LYS A 30 -7.67 -5.31 4.98
N LEU A 31 -8.11 -5.48 6.22
CA LEU A 31 -7.26 -5.82 7.36
C LEU A 31 -7.52 -7.28 7.73
N LEU A 32 -6.45 -8.02 8.01
CA LEU A 32 -6.51 -9.36 8.57
C LEU A 32 -6.28 -9.27 10.08
N PHE A 33 -7.12 -9.98 10.82
CA PHE A 33 -7.04 -10.13 12.27
C PHE A 33 -6.61 -11.57 12.55
N GLU A 34 -5.42 -11.73 13.13
CA GLU A 34 -4.87 -13.03 13.51
C GLU A 34 -4.82 -13.11 15.03
N LYS A 35 -5.40 -14.17 15.59
CA LYS A 35 -5.35 -14.44 17.03
C LYS A 35 -4.11 -15.25 17.35
N ASP A 36 -3.33 -14.78 18.31
CA ASP A 36 -2.14 -15.44 18.84
C ASP A 36 -2.27 -15.50 20.37
N GLY A 37 -2.75 -16.64 20.87
CA GLY A 37 -3.09 -16.80 22.29
C GLY A 37 -4.16 -15.81 22.76
N SER A 38 -3.76 -14.91 23.67
CA SER A 38 -4.60 -13.83 24.20
C SER A 38 -4.53 -12.53 23.40
N GLU A 39 -3.64 -12.44 22.40
CA GLU A 39 -3.43 -11.25 21.59
C GLU A 39 -4.09 -11.38 20.22
N VAL A 40 -4.46 -10.24 19.64
CA VAL A 40 -4.91 -10.15 18.25
C VAL A 40 -3.98 -9.21 17.51
N ARG A 41 -3.31 -9.72 16.48
CA ARG A 41 -2.48 -8.93 15.57
C ARG A 41 -3.32 -8.50 14.37
N VAL A 42 -3.17 -7.24 13.98
CA VAL A 42 -3.88 -6.68 12.82
C VAL A 42 -2.86 -6.30 11.76
N ARG A 43 -3.01 -6.85 10.55
CA ARG A 43 -2.11 -6.55 9.41
C ARG A 43 -2.88 -6.22 8.13
N PRO A 44 -2.36 -5.32 7.28
CA PRO A 44 -2.96 -5.05 5.98
C PRO A 44 -2.85 -6.27 5.07
N VAL A 45 -3.94 -6.59 4.37
CA VAL A 45 -3.92 -7.57 3.29
C VAL A 45 -3.44 -6.86 2.03
N ARG A 46 -2.18 -7.04 1.70
CA ARG A 46 -1.62 -6.55 0.45
C ARG A 46 -1.88 -7.58 -0.64
N THR A 47 -2.95 -7.38 -1.41
CA THR A 47 -3.10 -8.11 -2.67
C THR A 47 -2.01 -7.63 -3.62
N LYS A 48 -1.27 -8.55 -4.26
CA LYS A 48 -0.36 -8.17 -5.35
C LYS A 48 -1.18 -7.38 -6.37
N SER A 49 -0.62 -6.28 -6.88
CA SER A 49 -1.29 -5.50 -7.92
C SER A 49 -1.68 -6.45 -9.06
N PRO A 50 -2.93 -6.42 -9.56
CA PRO A 50 -3.30 -7.17 -10.76
C PRO A 50 -2.39 -6.85 -11.95
N PHE A 51 -1.76 -5.67 -11.91
CA PHE A 51 -0.81 -5.19 -12.92
C PHE A 51 0.65 -5.49 -12.60
N GLU A 52 0.95 -6.20 -11.51
CA GLU A 52 2.34 -6.54 -11.14
C GLU A 52 3.04 -7.30 -12.27
N LYS A 53 2.32 -8.22 -12.94
CA LYS A 53 2.84 -8.97 -14.10
C LYS A 53 3.11 -8.09 -15.32
N TYR A 54 2.47 -6.93 -15.43
CA TYR A 54 2.65 -5.99 -16.53
C TYR A 54 3.69 -4.90 -16.23
N ARG A 55 4.24 -4.88 -15.01
CA ARG A 55 5.24 -3.88 -14.61
C ARG A 55 6.49 -4.00 -15.49
N GLY A 56 6.69 -3.00 -16.35
CA GLY A 56 7.88 -2.87 -17.20
C GLY A 56 7.79 -3.51 -18.59
N ILE A 57 6.63 -4.05 -19.00
CA ILE A 57 6.46 -4.67 -20.33
C ILE A 57 6.68 -3.65 -21.47
N GLY A 58 6.21 -2.41 -21.30
CA GLY A 58 6.33 -1.35 -22.32
C GLY A 58 7.59 -0.50 -22.22
N SER A 59 8.57 -0.91 -21.42
CA SER A 59 9.79 -0.11 -21.17
C SER A 59 11.10 -0.80 -21.56
N PRO A 60 11.20 -1.53 -22.70
CA PRO A 60 12.49 -2.06 -23.15
C PRO A 60 13.43 -0.88 -23.45
N GLY A 61 14.62 -0.88 -22.84
CA GLY A 61 15.61 0.19 -23.00
C GLY A 61 15.38 1.44 -22.14
N ILE A 62 14.30 1.54 -21.37
CA ILE A 62 14.10 2.67 -20.44
C ILE A 62 14.68 2.28 -19.08
N ALA A 63 15.68 3.03 -18.62
CA ALA A 63 16.25 2.83 -17.29
C ALA A 63 15.19 3.04 -16.19
N ARG A 64 15.27 2.23 -15.11
CA ARG A 64 14.31 2.29 -14.00
C ARG A 64 14.30 3.65 -13.31
N GLY A 65 13.13 4.01 -12.79
CA GLY A 65 12.93 5.19 -11.95
C GLY A 65 12.85 6.51 -12.73
N ARG A 66 12.46 7.58 -12.03
CA ARG A 66 12.16 8.88 -12.63
C ARG A 66 13.30 9.43 -13.49
N LYS A 67 14.55 9.31 -13.01
CA LYS A 67 15.74 9.80 -13.75
C LYS A 67 15.93 9.08 -15.08
N GLY A 68 15.73 7.76 -15.12
CA GLY A 68 15.85 6.97 -16.34
C GLY A 68 14.78 7.32 -17.37
N VAL A 69 13.53 7.45 -16.92
CA VAL A 69 12.42 7.92 -17.78
C VAL A 69 12.69 9.32 -18.32
N VAL A 70 13.13 10.26 -17.48
CA VAL A 70 13.44 11.63 -17.92
C VAL A 70 14.59 11.66 -18.94
N ARG A 71 15.63 10.84 -18.75
CA ARG A 71 16.73 10.72 -19.74
C ARG A 71 16.20 10.20 -21.08
N TRP A 72 15.46 9.11 -21.06
CA TRP A 72 14.88 8.51 -22.27
C TRP A 72 13.97 9.48 -23.02
N VAL A 73 13.11 10.24 -22.32
CA VAL A 73 12.27 11.27 -22.94
C VAL A 73 13.10 12.41 -23.55
N ARG A 74 14.26 12.76 -22.97
CA ARG A 74 15.15 13.80 -23.52
C ARG A 74 15.83 13.33 -24.81
N GLU A 75 16.36 12.12 -24.80
CA GLU A 75 16.95 11.49 -25.99
C GLU A 75 15.96 11.45 -27.16
N LEU A 76 14.70 11.04 -26.91
CA LEU A 76 13.64 11.06 -27.93
C LEU A 76 13.32 12.46 -28.49
N ARG A 77 13.57 13.52 -27.71
CA ARG A 77 13.32 14.91 -28.11
C ARG A 77 14.52 15.55 -28.83
N GLY A 78 15.61 14.81 -29.04
CA GLY A 78 16.82 15.30 -29.72
C GLY A 78 17.52 16.45 -28.98
N ARG A 79 17.46 16.47 -27.64
CA ARG A 79 18.11 17.48 -26.78
C ARG A 79 19.05 16.84 -25.76
#